data_AF-A0A7D8YKF8-F1
#
_entry.id   AF-A0A7D8YKF8-F1
#
_cell.length_a   1.000
_cell.length_b   1.000
_cell.length_c   1.000
_cell.angle_alpha   90.00
_cell.angle_beta   90.00
_cell.angle_gamma   90.00
#
_symmetry.space_group_name_H-M   'P 1'
#
loop_
_entity.id
_entity.type
_entity.pdbx_description
1 polymer ?
#
loop_
_entity_poly.entity_id
_entity_poly.type
_entity_poly.pdbx_seq_one_letter_code
_entity_poly.pdbx_strand_id
1 'polypeptide(L)'
;MGTESWFGNIFGKHCGQLRKRPRAGWRAVTSESDEMTYGASAAWLCRSKVWIDALCVNQADTTERNHQVRLMAQIYRNAEEVLVWLGAFANLAESKEISYMYRESMIALETYRGRGDLSALLEDRGPLIDVLRALGALLERPYWQRIWIIQEVTLASKFTLICDDFRIDPVILDLLDGSTRGLQ
;
A
#
# COMPACT_ATOMS: atom_id res chain seq x y z
N MET A 1 30.47 9.26 14.48
CA MET A 1 30.97 7.97 13.94
C MET A 1 29.75 7.17 13.51
N GLY A 2 29.63 6.87 12.21
CA GLY A 2 28.81 5.76 11.74
C GLY A 2 27.37 6.04 11.26
N THR A 3 27.09 7.14 10.57
CA THR A 3 25.95 7.17 9.60
C THR A 3 26.45 6.92 8.18
N GLU A 4 27.41 6.00 8.03
CA GLU A 4 27.64 5.38 6.73
C GLU A 4 26.35 4.66 6.36
N SER A 5 25.74 5.18 5.31
CA SER A 5 24.34 5.05 5.00
C SER A 5 23.90 3.60 4.91
N TRP A 6 23.00 3.18 5.79
CA TRP A 6 22.26 1.92 5.68
C TRP A 6 21.56 1.81 4.30
N PHE A 7 21.18 2.95 3.72
CA PHE A 7 20.71 3.13 2.34
C PHE A 7 21.62 2.50 1.26
N GLY A 8 22.93 2.42 1.49
CA GLY A 8 23.89 1.80 0.59
C GLY A 8 23.87 0.26 0.61
N ASN A 9 23.34 -0.37 1.66
CA ASN A 9 23.40 -1.84 1.81
C ASN A 9 22.20 -2.58 1.21
N ILE A 10 20.98 -2.02 1.24
CA ILE A 10 19.82 -2.63 0.55
C ILE A 10 19.73 -2.18 -0.91
N PHE A 11 19.94 -0.89 -1.18
CA PHE A 11 19.74 -0.31 -2.52
C PHE A 11 21.05 -0.02 -3.27
N GLY A 12 22.19 0.03 -2.58
CA GLY A 12 23.43 0.62 -3.10
C GLY A 12 24.27 -0.22 -4.06
N LYS A 13 23.80 -1.38 -4.54
CA LYS A 13 24.46 -2.08 -5.65
C LYS A 13 23.56 -2.48 -6.82
N HIS A 14 22.23 -2.37 -6.71
CA HIS A 14 21.31 -2.88 -7.76
C HIS A 14 20.30 -1.85 -8.29
N CYS A 15 20.23 -0.64 -7.72
CA CYS A 15 19.18 0.31 -8.06
C CYS A 15 19.59 1.37 -9.09
N GLY A 16 19.77 0.97 -10.35
CA GLY A 16 19.74 1.89 -11.50
C GLY A 16 18.32 2.41 -11.83
N GLN A 17 17.35 2.17 -10.95
CA GLN A 17 15.91 2.17 -11.25
C GLN A 17 15.08 3.09 -10.34
N LEU A 18 15.69 3.96 -9.52
CA LEU A 18 15.00 5.08 -8.85
C LEU A 18 15.16 6.34 -9.73
N ARG A 19 14.08 7.07 -10.03
CA ARG A 19 14.16 8.33 -10.77
C ARG A 19 13.19 9.37 -10.25
N LYS A 20 13.66 10.63 -10.20
CA LYS A 20 12.88 11.81 -9.79
C LYS A 20 11.66 12.14 -10.68
N ARG A 21 11.55 11.51 -11.85
CA ARG A 21 10.43 11.67 -12.81
C ARG A 21 10.11 10.31 -13.45
N PRO A 22 9.24 9.49 -12.82
CA PRO A 22 8.81 8.23 -13.39
C PRO A 22 8.07 8.43 -14.72
N ARG A 23 8.19 7.45 -15.63
CA ARG A 23 7.47 7.38 -16.92
C ARG A 23 6.59 6.11 -16.91
N ALA A 24 6.02 5.72 -18.05
CA ALA A 24 5.31 4.44 -18.16
C ALA A 24 6.17 3.25 -17.65
N GLY A 25 5.53 2.29 -16.96
CA GLY A 25 6.17 1.10 -16.39
C GLY A 25 6.90 1.31 -15.06
N TRP A 26 6.53 2.36 -14.32
CA TRP A 26 7.04 2.66 -12.98
C TRP A 26 5.93 2.46 -11.94
N ARG A 27 6.28 1.98 -10.75
CA ARG A 27 5.36 1.93 -9.60
C ARG A 27 5.68 3.07 -8.63
N ALA A 28 4.66 3.69 -8.07
CA ALA A 28 4.83 4.63 -6.97
C ALA A 28 4.65 3.87 -5.66
N VAL A 29 5.45 4.15 -4.63
CA VAL A 29 5.26 3.61 -3.29
C VAL A 29 5.05 4.76 -2.33
N THR A 30 4.02 4.66 -1.51
CA THR A 30 3.66 5.67 -0.50
C THR A 30 4.01 5.09 0.86
N SER A 31 4.93 5.71 1.60
CA SER A 31 5.21 5.33 2.98
C SER A 31 5.52 6.57 3.80
N GLU A 32 5.42 6.50 5.14
CA GLU A 32 6.25 7.37 5.96
C GLU A 32 7.71 6.94 5.75
N SER A 33 8.59 7.93 5.63
CA SER A 33 9.81 7.86 4.85
C SER A 33 10.89 6.90 5.32
N ASP A 34 10.72 6.24 6.46
CA ASP A 34 11.83 5.59 7.16
C ASP A 34 11.54 4.14 7.59
N GLU A 35 10.27 3.70 7.65
CA GLU A 35 9.91 2.38 8.20
C GLU A 35 9.96 1.22 7.19
N MET A 36 9.98 1.50 5.88
CA MET A 36 10.01 0.47 4.83
C MET A 36 11.34 -0.31 4.79
N THR A 37 12.24 -0.07 5.74
CA THR A 37 13.63 -0.50 5.74
C THR A 37 13.93 -1.74 6.57
N TYR A 38 13.02 -2.29 7.37
CA TYR A 38 13.35 -3.47 8.18
C TYR A 38 13.06 -4.80 7.46
N GLY A 39 14.05 -5.33 6.75
CA GLY A 39 14.18 -6.78 6.50
C GLY A 39 13.90 -7.28 5.07
N ALA A 40 13.86 -8.62 4.94
CA ALA A 40 13.68 -9.37 3.68
C ALA A 40 12.38 -8.99 2.91
N SER A 41 11.43 -8.33 3.57
CA SER A 41 10.12 -7.92 3.06
C SER A 41 10.16 -6.91 1.90
N ALA A 42 11.29 -6.24 1.66
CA ALA A 42 11.47 -5.29 0.55
C ALA A 42 12.09 -5.91 -0.73
N ALA A 43 12.46 -7.20 -0.72
CA ALA A 43 13.22 -7.83 -1.82
C ALA A 43 12.51 -7.76 -3.19
N TRP A 44 11.17 -7.70 -3.19
CA TRP A 44 10.37 -7.57 -4.42
C TRP A 44 10.50 -6.18 -5.07
N LEU A 45 10.88 -5.13 -4.31
CA LEU A 45 11.15 -3.79 -4.85
C LEU A 45 12.42 -3.78 -5.71
N CYS A 46 13.41 -4.62 -5.39
CA CYS A 46 14.71 -4.65 -6.06
C CYS A 46 14.64 -5.06 -7.54
N ARG A 47 13.50 -5.60 -8.02
CA ARG A 47 13.30 -6.00 -9.42
C ARG A 47 12.40 -5.05 -10.21
N SER A 48 11.95 -3.96 -9.60
CA SER A 48 10.97 -3.04 -10.18
C SER A 48 11.48 -1.60 -10.24
N LYS A 49 11.07 -0.85 -11.28
CA LYS A 49 11.27 0.60 -11.34
C LYS A 49 10.28 1.28 -10.40
N VAL A 50 10.79 1.84 -9.32
CA VAL A 50 9.95 2.42 -8.26
C VAL A 50 10.25 3.89 -8.04
N TRP A 51 9.23 4.66 -7.69
CA TRP A 51 9.35 6.00 -7.15
C TRP A 51 8.82 5.98 -5.73
N ILE A 52 9.61 6.49 -4.80
CA ILE A 52 9.28 6.56 -3.38
C ILE A 52 9.57 7.99 -2.97
N ASP A 53 8.57 8.75 -2.55
CA ASP A 53 8.69 10.18 -2.23
C ASP A 53 9.83 10.44 -1.23
N ALA A 54 9.89 9.62 -0.18
CA ALA A 54 10.93 9.59 0.82
C ALA A 54 12.36 9.52 0.27
N LEU A 55 12.56 8.74 -0.80
CA LEU A 55 13.90 8.43 -1.35
C LEU A 55 14.23 9.24 -2.60
N CYS A 56 13.21 9.58 -3.39
CA CYS A 56 13.37 10.26 -4.68
C CYS A 56 13.34 11.78 -4.55
N VAL A 57 12.78 12.32 -3.47
CA VAL A 57 12.73 13.75 -3.19
C VAL A 57 13.78 14.11 -2.15
N ASN A 58 14.62 15.08 -2.45
CA ASN A 58 15.52 15.63 -1.44
C ASN A 58 14.71 16.40 -0.39
N GLN A 59 14.50 15.77 0.76
CA GLN A 59 13.70 16.35 1.85
C GLN A 59 14.34 17.59 2.48
N ALA A 60 15.67 17.75 2.35
CA ALA A 60 16.41 18.91 2.85
C ALA A 60 16.35 20.13 1.91
N ASP A 61 15.99 19.94 0.64
CA ASP A 61 15.84 21.03 -0.33
C ASP A 61 14.36 21.40 -0.48
N THR A 62 13.97 22.50 0.14
CA THR A 62 12.60 23.01 0.10
C THR A 62 12.15 23.39 -1.31
N THR A 63 13.08 23.88 -2.16
CA THR A 63 12.77 24.25 -3.54
C THR A 63 12.48 23.02 -4.38
N GLU A 64 13.31 21.98 -4.26
CA GLU A 64 13.08 20.69 -4.91
C GLU A 64 11.78 20.06 -4.40
N ARG A 65 11.57 20.02 -3.08
CA ARG A 65 10.36 19.44 -2.47
C ARG A 65 9.11 20.13 -2.98
N ASN A 66 9.08 21.46 -3.01
CA ASN A 66 7.94 22.21 -3.55
C ASN A 66 7.73 21.95 -5.05
N HIS A 67 8.80 21.72 -5.81
CA HIS A 67 8.70 21.30 -7.21
C HIS A 67 8.13 19.89 -7.34
N GLN A 68 8.55 18.95 -6.51
CA GLN A 68 8.09 17.56 -6.51
C GLN A 68 6.63 17.45 -6.07
N VAL A 69 6.19 18.22 -5.06
CA VAL A 69 4.78 18.29 -4.64
C VAL A 69 3.86 18.66 -5.82
N ARG A 70 4.28 19.60 -6.68
CA ARG A 70 3.52 19.95 -7.90
C ARG A 70 3.48 18.83 -8.94
N LEU A 71 4.41 17.88 -8.89
CA LEU A 71 4.47 16.73 -9.78
C LEU A 71 3.78 15.49 -9.23
N MET A 72 3.51 15.39 -7.92
CA MET A 72 2.95 14.19 -7.27
C MET A 72 1.66 13.70 -7.94
N ALA A 73 0.74 14.61 -8.25
CA ALA A 73 -0.49 14.26 -8.96
C ALA A 73 -0.22 13.60 -10.33
N GLN A 74 0.79 14.09 -11.06
CA GLN A 74 1.19 13.49 -12.33
C GLN A 74 1.93 12.16 -12.14
N ILE A 75 2.68 12.01 -11.05
CA ILE A 75 3.42 10.79 -10.73
C ILE A 75 2.44 9.66 -10.42
N TYR A 76 1.49 9.86 -9.50
CA TYR A 76 0.51 8.83 -9.15
C TYR A 76 -0.39 8.47 -10.33
N ARG A 77 -0.80 9.47 -11.12
CA ARG A 77 -1.61 9.24 -12.33
C ARG A 77 -0.92 8.41 -13.40
N ASN A 78 0.40 8.52 -13.54
CA ASN A 78 1.16 7.82 -14.57
C ASN A 78 1.87 6.57 -14.05
N ALA A 79 1.74 6.26 -12.76
CA ALA A 79 2.26 5.02 -12.20
C ALA A 79 1.44 3.85 -12.78
N GLU A 80 2.12 2.76 -13.11
CA GLU A 80 1.47 1.48 -13.46
C GLU A 80 0.65 0.96 -12.28
N GLU A 81 1.18 1.17 -11.09
CA GLU A 81 0.58 0.76 -9.83
C GLU A 81 1.10 1.65 -8.70
N VAL A 82 0.21 2.04 -7.80
CA VAL A 82 0.54 2.70 -6.54
C VAL A 82 0.52 1.68 -5.42
N LEU A 83 1.64 1.54 -4.73
CA LEU A 83 1.80 0.60 -3.62
C LEU A 83 1.72 1.38 -2.33
N VAL A 84 0.67 1.11 -1.57
CA VAL A 84 0.40 1.80 -0.32
C VAL A 84 1.00 0.98 0.83
N TRP A 85 2.05 1.49 1.46
CA TRP A 85 2.66 0.84 2.60
C TRP A 85 1.93 1.23 3.89
N LEU A 86 1.27 0.26 4.51
CA LEU A 86 0.53 0.42 5.76
C LEU A 86 1.39 0.24 7.02
N GLY A 87 2.67 -0.12 6.85
CA GLY A 87 3.58 -0.44 7.95
C GLY A 87 3.91 -1.93 8.04
N ALA A 88 4.77 -2.28 9.00
CA ALA A 88 5.01 -3.67 9.37
C ALA A 88 4.01 -4.15 10.41
N PHE A 89 3.88 -5.47 10.55
CA PHE A 89 3.22 -6.04 11.72
C PHE A 89 4.10 -5.82 12.96
N ALA A 90 3.48 -5.47 14.08
CA ALA A 90 4.14 -5.27 15.36
C ALA A 90 4.80 -6.56 15.87
N ASN A 91 4.22 -7.71 15.54
CA ASN A 91 4.75 -9.03 15.90
C ASN A 91 4.10 -10.16 15.07
N LEU A 92 4.61 -11.38 15.25
CA LEU A 92 4.13 -12.57 14.55
C LEU A 92 2.67 -12.93 14.87
N ALA A 93 2.17 -12.60 16.06
CA ALA A 93 0.77 -12.89 16.42
C ALA A 93 -0.18 -12.01 15.60
N GLU A 94 0.10 -10.71 15.53
CA GLU A 94 -0.67 -9.77 14.70
C GLU A 94 -0.59 -10.16 13.21
N SER A 95 0.61 -10.48 12.71
CA SER A 95 0.80 -10.95 11.33
C SER A 95 -0.08 -12.16 11.01
N LYS A 96 -0.08 -13.17 11.88
CA LYS A 96 -0.91 -14.38 11.71
C LYS A 96 -2.40 -14.07 11.77
N GLU A 97 -2.82 -13.23 12.71
CA GLU A 97 -4.22 -12.85 12.88
C GLU A 97 -4.74 -12.12 11.66
N ILE A 98 -4.08 -11.03 11.23
CA ILE A 98 -4.49 -10.25 10.07
C ILE A 98 -4.43 -11.08 8.78
N SER A 99 -3.38 -11.89 8.59
CA SER A 99 -3.28 -12.76 7.40
C SER A 99 -4.37 -13.81 7.35
N TYR A 100 -4.71 -14.42 8.49
CA TYR A 100 -5.82 -15.37 8.60
C TYR A 100 -7.14 -14.67 8.29
N MET A 101 -7.46 -13.58 8.99
CA MET A 101 -8.72 -12.86 8.80
C MET A 101 -8.87 -12.36 7.37
N TYR A 102 -7.82 -11.83 6.74
CA TYR A 102 -7.87 -11.43 5.33
C TYR A 102 -8.20 -12.63 4.42
N ARG A 103 -7.55 -13.77 4.62
CA ARG A 103 -7.81 -14.95 3.79
C ARG A 103 -9.26 -15.41 3.92
N GLU A 104 -9.77 -15.51 5.14
CA GLU A 104 -11.16 -15.90 5.38
C GLU A 104 -12.13 -14.85 4.80
N SER A 105 -11.79 -13.56 4.89
CA SER A 105 -12.54 -12.46 4.27
C SER A 105 -12.61 -12.63 2.75
N MET A 106 -11.50 -12.94 2.09
CA MET A 106 -11.47 -13.14 0.64
C MET A 106 -12.24 -14.38 0.22
N ILE A 107 -12.14 -15.49 0.95
CA ILE A 107 -12.93 -16.70 0.69
C ILE A 107 -14.43 -16.41 0.81
N ALA A 108 -14.82 -15.71 1.87
CA ALA A 108 -16.20 -15.30 2.07
C ALA A 108 -16.65 -14.39 0.92
N LEU A 109 -15.86 -13.37 0.57
CA LEU A 109 -16.14 -12.48 -0.54
C LEU A 109 -16.29 -13.20 -1.87
N GLU A 110 -15.40 -14.12 -2.23
CA GLU A 110 -15.54 -14.90 -3.46
C GLU A 110 -16.82 -15.75 -3.46
N THR A 111 -17.12 -16.38 -2.32
CA THR A 111 -18.31 -17.22 -2.13
C THR A 111 -19.60 -16.42 -2.29
N TYR A 112 -19.67 -15.21 -1.73
CA TYR A 112 -20.87 -14.37 -1.71
C TYR A 112 -20.97 -13.44 -2.94
N ARG A 113 -19.85 -12.90 -3.43
CA ARG A 113 -19.78 -12.07 -4.65
C ARG A 113 -20.14 -12.88 -5.89
N GLY A 114 -19.71 -14.15 -5.97
CA GLY A 114 -20.14 -15.07 -7.03
C GLY A 114 -21.65 -15.33 -7.04
N ARG A 115 -22.34 -15.09 -5.92
CA ARG A 115 -23.80 -15.17 -5.79
C ARG A 115 -24.51 -13.84 -5.96
N GLY A 116 -23.77 -12.72 -6.08
CA GLY A 116 -24.34 -11.37 -6.13
C GLY A 116 -25.03 -10.93 -4.84
N ASP A 117 -24.74 -11.60 -3.71
CA ASP A 117 -25.53 -11.49 -2.49
C ASP A 117 -24.63 -11.21 -1.28
N LEU A 118 -24.34 -9.91 -1.06
CA LEU A 118 -23.66 -9.44 0.14
C LEU A 118 -24.55 -9.56 1.40
N SER A 119 -25.87 -9.69 1.23
CA SER A 119 -26.80 -9.85 2.35
C SER A 119 -26.61 -11.20 3.04
N ALA A 120 -26.26 -12.24 2.30
CA ALA A 120 -25.88 -13.53 2.86
C ALA A 120 -24.61 -13.49 3.73
N LEU A 121 -23.64 -12.61 3.40
CA LEU A 121 -22.49 -12.35 4.28
C LEU A 121 -22.92 -11.64 5.58
N LEU A 122 -23.94 -10.78 5.53
CA LEU A 122 -24.47 -10.09 6.71
C LEU A 122 -25.24 -11.02 7.65
N GLU A 123 -25.85 -12.08 7.10
CA GLU A 123 -26.56 -13.09 7.88
C GLU A 123 -25.60 -14.06 8.59
N ASP A 124 -24.45 -14.34 7.99
CA ASP A 124 -23.38 -15.15 8.60
C ASP A 124 -22.44 -14.28 9.46
N ARG A 125 -22.79 -14.17 10.74
CA ARG A 125 -22.07 -13.27 11.66
C ARG A 125 -20.60 -13.64 11.87
N GLY A 126 -20.21 -14.90 11.69
CA GLY A 126 -18.82 -15.34 11.95
C GLY A 126 -17.83 -14.66 11.00
N PRO A 127 -17.90 -14.98 9.69
CA PRO A 127 -17.04 -14.38 8.68
C PRO A 127 -17.14 -12.85 8.63
N LEU A 128 -18.33 -12.27 8.83
CA LEU A 128 -18.49 -10.83 8.88
C LEU A 128 -17.68 -10.17 10.01
N ILE A 129 -17.70 -10.76 11.21
CA ILE A 129 -16.93 -10.23 12.35
C ILE A 129 -15.42 -10.27 12.06
N ASP A 130 -14.93 -11.33 11.42
CA ASP A 130 -13.52 -11.46 11.09
C ASP A 130 -13.09 -10.47 9.99
N VAL A 131 -13.95 -10.24 8.99
CA VAL A 131 -13.77 -9.19 7.97
C VAL A 131 -13.68 -7.81 8.62
N LEU A 132 -14.62 -7.48 9.50
CA LEU A 132 -14.66 -6.18 10.18
C LEU A 132 -13.45 -5.99 11.10
N ARG A 133 -12.98 -7.06 11.78
CA ARG A 133 -11.78 -7.00 12.61
C ARG A 133 -10.53 -6.76 11.77
N ALA A 134 -10.38 -7.44 10.63
CA ALA A 134 -9.28 -7.19 9.70
C ALA A 134 -9.30 -5.75 9.16
N LEU A 135 -10.47 -5.28 8.70
CA LEU A 135 -10.63 -3.92 8.22
C LEU A 135 -10.30 -2.89 9.29
N GLY A 136 -10.79 -3.08 10.52
CA GLY A 136 -10.44 -2.20 11.65
C GLY A 136 -8.93 -2.09 11.85
N ALA A 137 -8.24 -3.24 11.96
CA ALA A 137 -6.79 -3.27 12.16
C ALA A 137 -5.98 -2.64 11.00
N LEU A 138 -6.51 -2.69 9.77
CA LEU A 138 -5.90 -2.06 8.61
C LEU A 138 -6.17 -0.55 8.56
N LEU A 139 -7.38 -0.11 8.91
CA LEU A 139 -7.80 1.30 8.89
C LEU A 139 -7.23 2.13 10.05
N GLU A 140 -6.82 1.48 11.14
CA GLU A 140 -6.15 2.14 12.26
C GLU A 140 -4.69 2.53 11.94
N ARG A 141 -4.17 2.14 10.78
CA ARG A 141 -2.77 2.40 10.40
C ARG A 141 -2.52 3.89 10.16
N PRO A 142 -1.33 4.43 10.56
CA PRO A 142 -1.00 5.85 10.41
C PRO A 142 -1.17 6.40 8.99
N TYR A 143 -1.03 5.54 7.98
CA TYR A 143 -1.27 5.86 6.58
C TYR A 143 -2.57 6.64 6.34
N TRP A 144 -3.68 6.20 6.95
CA TRP A 144 -5.01 6.78 6.73
C TRP A 144 -5.19 8.20 7.28
N GLN A 145 -4.27 8.65 8.13
CA GLN A 145 -4.28 9.99 8.71
C GLN A 145 -3.53 11.02 7.84
N ARG A 146 -2.93 10.58 6.72
CA ARG A 146 -2.13 11.44 5.84
C ARG A 146 -3.02 12.31 4.96
N ILE A 147 -2.69 13.60 4.89
CA ILE A 147 -3.37 14.58 4.01
C ILE A 147 -3.29 14.17 2.53
N TRP A 148 -2.19 13.53 2.11
CA TRP A 148 -1.93 13.23 0.70
C TRP A 148 -2.60 11.95 0.19
N ILE A 149 -3.29 11.20 1.06
CA ILE A 149 -3.94 9.93 0.71
C ILE A 149 -4.92 10.06 -0.46
N ILE A 150 -5.61 11.20 -0.56
CA ILE A 150 -6.57 11.45 -1.63
C ILE A 150 -5.86 11.41 -2.97
N GLN A 151 -4.70 12.05 -3.12
CA GLN A 151 -3.96 12.04 -4.39
C GLN A 151 -3.39 10.67 -4.70
N GLU A 152 -2.92 9.96 -3.68
CA GLU A 152 -2.32 8.63 -3.81
C GLU A 152 -3.34 7.60 -4.31
N VAL A 153 -4.55 7.59 -3.71
CA VAL A 153 -5.59 6.59 -4.01
C VAL A 153 -6.44 6.99 -5.21
N THR A 154 -6.90 8.24 -5.30
CA THR A 154 -7.86 8.65 -6.34
C THR A 154 -7.21 8.86 -7.72
N LEU A 155 -5.90 9.10 -7.78
CA LEU A 155 -5.21 9.29 -9.05
C LEU A 155 -4.59 8.00 -9.58
N ALA A 156 -4.46 6.97 -8.76
CA ALA A 156 -3.89 5.69 -9.17
C ALA A 156 -4.80 5.00 -10.20
N SER A 157 -4.23 4.51 -11.29
CA SER A 157 -4.93 3.58 -12.19
C SER A 157 -5.15 2.21 -11.56
N LYS A 158 -4.22 1.81 -10.69
CA LYS A 158 -4.25 0.61 -9.87
C LYS A 158 -3.53 0.94 -8.57
N PHE A 159 -4.08 0.54 -7.44
CA PHE A 159 -3.33 0.55 -6.18
C PHE A 159 -3.43 -0.78 -5.46
N THR A 160 -2.41 -1.08 -4.65
CA THR A 160 -2.35 -2.29 -3.83
C THR A 160 -1.89 -1.89 -2.44
N LEU A 161 -2.60 -2.35 -1.42
CA LEU A 161 -2.20 -2.16 -0.03
C LEU A 161 -1.14 -3.20 0.34
N ILE A 162 -0.12 -2.79 1.06
CA ILE A 162 0.97 -3.65 1.52
C ILE A 162 1.14 -3.44 3.02
N CYS A 163 1.13 -4.55 3.76
CA CYS A 163 1.47 -4.58 5.18
C CYS A 163 2.55 -5.63 5.39
N ASP A 164 3.76 -5.21 5.76
CA ASP A 164 4.95 -6.07 5.78
C ASP A 164 5.21 -6.77 4.43
N ASP A 165 5.27 -8.11 4.38
CA ASP A 165 5.38 -8.91 3.16
C ASP A 165 4.02 -9.29 2.55
N PHE A 166 2.93 -8.84 3.18
CA PHE A 166 1.57 -9.20 2.81
C PHE A 166 0.94 -8.19 1.86
N ARG A 167 0.40 -8.69 0.74
CA ARG A 167 -0.34 -7.90 -0.25
C ARG A 167 -1.82 -8.05 -0.04
N ILE A 168 -2.50 -6.92 0.06
CA ILE A 168 -3.92 -6.81 0.34
C ILE A 168 -4.57 -6.17 -0.88
N ASP A 169 -5.51 -6.89 -1.48
CA ASP A 169 -6.32 -6.38 -2.58
C ASP A 169 -7.26 -5.28 -2.03
N PRO A 170 -7.29 -4.09 -2.65
CA PRO A 170 -8.15 -3.01 -2.19
C PRO A 170 -9.64 -3.30 -2.30
N VAL A 171 -10.06 -4.37 -2.98
CA VAL A 171 -11.47 -4.81 -3.03
C VAL A 171 -12.07 -5.00 -1.64
N ILE A 172 -11.24 -5.31 -0.63
CA ILE A 172 -11.72 -5.43 0.75
C ILE A 172 -12.26 -4.09 1.28
N LEU A 173 -11.78 -2.95 0.76
CA LEU A 173 -12.26 -1.62 1.11
C LEU A 173 -13.59 -1.26 0.42
N ASP A 174 -13.90 -1.86 -0.73
CA ASP A 174 -15.17 -1.63 -1.43
C ASP A 174 -16.38 -2.02 -0.57
N LEU A 175 -16.17 -2.91 0.43
CA LEU A 175 -17.19 -3.28 1.41
C LEU A 175 -17.68 -2.10 2.26
N LEU A 176 -16.82 -1.09 2.46
CA LEU A 176 -17.14 0.06 3.30
C LEU A 176 -17.92 1.14 2.54
N ASP A 177 -17.77 1.19 1.21
CA ASP A 177 -18.41 2.23 0.40
C ASP A 177 -19.90 1.94 0.19
N GLY A 178 -20.39 0.72 0.47
CA GLY A 178 -21.79 0.30 0.26
C GLY A 178 -22.30 0.42 -1.19
N SER A 179 -21.47 1.00 -2.05
CA SER A 179 -21.67 1.22 -3.46
C SER A 179 -21.04 0.05 -4.17
N THR A 180 -21.88 -0.85 -4.66
CA THR A 180 -21.59 -1.79 -5.74
C THR A 180 -21.14 -1.04 -6.99
N ARG A 181 -19.95 -0.42 -6.99
CA ARG A 181 -19.25 -0.11 -8.23
C ARG A 181 -18.65 -1.41 -8.73
N GLY A 182 -19.53 -2.27 -9.26
CA GLY A 182 -19.13 -3.27 -10.24
C GLY A 182 -18.26 -2.58 -11.29
N LEU A 183 -17.06 -3.10 -11.50
CA LEU A 183 -16.84 -4.00 -12.64
C LEU A 183 -17.23 -3.30 -13.94
N GLN A 184 -16.28 -2.58 -14.52
CA GLN A 184 -16.09 -2.57 -15.96
C GLN A 184 -14.83 -3.37 -16.27
#